data_AF-A0A917EWP8-F1
#
_entry.id   AF-A0A917EWP8-F1
#
_cell.length_a   1.000
_cell.length_b   1.000
_cell.length_c   1.000
_cell.angle_alpha   90.00
_cell.angle_beta   90.00
_cell.angle_gamma   90.00
#
_symmetry.space_group_name_H-M   'P 1'
#
loop_
_entity.id
_entity.type
_entity.pdbx_description
1 polymer ?
#
loop_
_entity_poly.entity_id
_entity_poly.type
_entity_poly.pdbx_seq_one_letter_code
_entity_poly.pdbx_strand_id
1 'polypeptide(L)'
;MPDPIDDDGPFTFINVFDIAEDEIDTFIKEWKQRSELMITADGFISAELHRAIDSDTHFKLINVAKYESLAQFEAATHDPKYRANLEKYASASTWKAHRGFYRTAAKFD
;
A
#
# COMPACT_ATOMS: atom_id res chain seq x y z
N MET A 1 8.77 22.45 12.24
CA MET A 1 8.24 21.08 12.39
C MET A 1 7.27 20.87 11.24
N PRO A 2 7.21 19.72 10.57
CA PRO A 2 6.09 19.49 9.65
C PRO A 2 4.79 19.61 10.46
N ASP A 3 3.79 20.27 9.88
CA ASP A 3 2.48 20.41 10.51
C ASP A 3 1.94 19.01 10.86
N PRO A 4 1.20 18.86 11.98
CA PRO A 4 0.52 17.62 12.27
C PRO A 4 -0.32 17.22 11.06
N ILE A 5 -0.27 15.94 10.69
CA ILE A 5 -1.17 15.41 9.67
C ILE A 5 -2.57 15.67 10.19
N ASP A 6 -3.24 16.63 9.58
CA ASP A 6 -4.70 16.75 9.65
C ASP A 6 -5.24 15.39 9.17
N ASP A 7 -5.71 14.60 10.13
CA ASP A 7 -6.10 13.20 10.02
C ASP A 7 -7.59 13.04 9.68
N ASP A 8 -8.33 14.16 9.67
CA ASP A 8 -9.73 14.24 9.31
C ASP A 8 -9.87 14.32 7.79
N GLY A 9 -9.96 13.15 7.16
CA GLY A 9 -10.50 13.00 5.82
C GLY A 9 -9.72 12.06 4.91
N PRO A 10 -10.27 11.78 3.71
CA PRO A 10 -9.73 10.74 2.86
C PRO A 10 -8.30 11.03 2.44
N PHE A 11 -7.46 10.00 2.52
CA PHE A 11 -6.07 10.08 2.10
C PHE A 11 -5.73 8.93 1.16
N THR A 12 -4.65 9.11 0.41
CA THR A 12 -4.08 8.10 -0.48
C THR A 12 -2.79 7.56 0.14
N PHE A 13 -2.77 6.27 0.42
CA PHE A 13 -1.59 5.52 0.81
C PHE A 13 -0.87 5.00 -0.43
N ILE A 14 0.36 5.47 -0.66
CA ILE A 14 1.17 5.01 -1.81
C ILE A 14 2.38 4.25 -1.28
N ASN A 15 2.57 3.04 -1.81
CA ASN A 15 3.81 2.29 -1.65
C ASN A 15 4.48 2.11 -3.00
N VAL A 16 5.73 2.51 -3.11
CA VAL A 16 6.59 2.12 -4.23
C VAL A 16 7.54 1.04 -3.74
N PHE A 17 7.80 0.04 -4.58
CA PHE A 17 8.62 -1.12 -4.23
C PHE A 17 9.89 -1.12 -5.07
N ASP A 18 11.04 -1.17 -4.39
CA ASP A 18 12.31 -1.57 -4.97
C ASP A 18 12.37 -3.09 -4.90
N ILE A 19 12.24 -3.76 -6.05
CA ILE A 19 12.00 -5.21 -6.17
C ILE A 19 12.72 -5.75 -7.39
N ALA A 20 13.35 -6.91 -7.26
CA ALA A 20 13.97 -7.59 -8.38
C ALA A 20 12.91 -8.10 -9.37
N GLU A 21 13.26 -8.12 -10.66
CA GLU A 21 12.28 -8.45 -11.73
C GLU A 21 11.72 -9.88 -11.59
N ASP A 22 12.53 -10.82 -11.12
CA ASP A 22 12.17 -12.21 -10.88
C ASP A 22 11.27 -12.41 -9.64
N GLU A 23 11.16 -11.41 -8.76
CA GLU A 23 10.26 -11.44 -7.59
C GLU A 23 8.87 -10.83 -7.88
N ILE A 24 8.69 -10.08 -8.98
CA ILE A 24 7.48 -9.29 -9.26
C ILE A 24 6.21 -10.13 -9.26
N ASP A 25 6.19 -11.24 -9.99
CA ASP A 25 4.96 -12.04 -10.15
C ASP A 25 4.58 -12.77 -8.86
N THR A 26 5.58 -13.17 -8.07
CA THR A 26 5.36 -13.73 -6.73
C THR A 26 4.78 -12.66 -5.80
N PHE A 27 5.38 -11.47 -5.78
CA PHE A 27 4.90 -10.34 -5.00
C PHE A 27 3.44 -9.99 -5.32
N ILE A 28 3.06 -9.95 -6.60
CA ILE A 28 1.67 -9.64 -6.99
C ILE A 28 0.69 -10.66 -6.41
N LYS A 29 1.03 -11.95 -6.39
CA LYS A 29 0.18 -13.01 -5.81
C LYS A 29 0.02 -12.83 -4.30
N GLU A 30 1.12 -12.59 -3.60
CA GLU A 30 1.13 -12.37 -2.15
C GLU A 30 0.39 -11.08 -1.76
N TRP A 31 0.58 -10.02 -2.53
CA TRP A 31 -0.13 -8.75 -2.34
C TRP A 31 -1.64 -8.94 -2.45
N LYS A 32 -2.13 -9.73 -3.42
CA LYS A 32 -3.56 -10.03 -3.55
C LYS A 32 -4.10 -10.75 -2.31
N GLN A 33 -3.41 -11.79 -1.86
CA GLN A 33 -3.80 -12.56 -0.66
C GLN A 33 -3.82 -11.68 0.60
N ARG A 34 -2.81 -10.83 0.78
CA ARG A 34 -2.77 -9.90 1.92
C ARG A 34 -3.91 -8.88 1.87
N SER A 35 -4.27 -8.43 0.68
CA SER A 35 -5.29 -7.40 0.48
C SER A 35 -6.69 -7.90 0.86
N GLU A 36 -6.95 -9.20 0.85
CA GLU A 36 -8.25 -9.78 1.26
C GLU A 36 -8.66 -9.40 2.68
N LEU A 37 -7.70 -9.20 3.59
CA LEU A 37 -8.00 -8.72 4.94
C LEU A 37 -8.28 -7.21 4.94
N MET A 38 -7.48 -6.43 4.19
CA MET A 38 -7.61 -4.97 4.14
C MET A 38 -8.90 -4.49 3.49
N ILE A 39 -9.41 -5.19 2.48
CA ILE A 39 -10.67 -4.80 1.82
C ILE A 39 -11.90 -4.92 2.73
N THR A 40 -11.77 -5.62 3.86
CA THR A 40 -12.84 -5.77 4.85
C THR A 40 -12.71 -4.81 6.03
N ALA A 41 -11.62 -4.05 6.10
CA ALA A 41 -11.38 -3.11 7.18
C ALA A 41 -12.31 -1.90 7.07
N ASP A 42 -12.74 -1.39 8.22
CA ASP A 42 -13.48 -0.15 8.29
C ASP A 42 -12.65 1.01 7.69
N GLY A 43 -13.30 1.90 6.94
CA GLY A 43 -12.65 3.01 6.26
C GLY A 43 -11.82 2.65 5.01
N PHE A 44 -11.79 1.40 4.55
CA PHE A 44 -11.21 1.04 3.25
C PHE A 44 -12.09 1.54 2.09
N ILE A 45 -11.48 2.23 1.11
CA ILE A 45 -12.19 2.71 -0.10
C ILE A 45 -11.76 1.90 -1.33
N SER A 46 -10.47 1.86 -1.61
CA SER A 46 -9.93 1.13 -2.78
C SER A 46 -8.46 0.77 -2.60
N ALA A 47 -8.00 -0.23 -3.37
CA ALA A 47 -6.59 -0.53 -3.52
C ALA A 47 -6.32 -1.05 -4.93
N GLU A 48 -5.29 -0.47 -5.56
CA GLU A 48 -4.85 -0.80 -6.90
C GLU A 48 -3.34 -1.03 -6.87
N LEU A 49 -2.89 -2.17 -7.41
CA LEU A 49 -1.47 -2.44 -7.63
C LEU A 49 -1.17 -2.26 -9.11
N HIS A 50 -0.41 -1.21 -9.42
CA HIS A 50 0.05 -0.90 -10.76
C HIS A 50 1.38 -1.61 -11.05
N ARG A 51 1.47 -2.19 -12.24
CA ARG A 51 2.72 -2.72 -12.81
C ARG A 51 3.18 -1.78 -13.92
N ALA A 52 4.48 -1.46 -13.93
CA ALA A 52 5.08 -0.70 -15.01
C ALA A 52 4.91 -1.43 -16.35
N ILE A 53 4.56 -0.69 -17.39
CA ILE A 53 4.47 -1.22 -18.76
C ILE A 53 5.85 -1.26 -19.41
N ASP A 54 6.71 -0.29 -19.07
CA ASP A 54 8.06 -0.15 -19.61
C ASP A 54 9.09 -0.95 -18.79
N SER A 55 9.92 -1.73 -19.49
CA SER A 55 11.03 -2.52 -18.95
C SER A 55 12.14 -1.66 -18.35
N ASP A 56 12.20 -0.35 -18.63
CA ASP A 56 13.25 0.54 -18.09
C ASP A 56 12.76 1.39 -16.90
N THR A 57 11.46 1.36 -16.58
CA THR A 57 10.92 2.06 -15.40
C THR A 57 11.57 1.57 -14.11
N HIS A 58 12.09 2.48 -13.28
CA HIS A 58 12.78 2.10 -12.04
C HIS A 58 11.86 1.37 -11.05
N PHE A 59 10.73 1.97 -10.66
CA PHE A 59 9.76 1.31 -9.76
C PHE A 59 8.78 0.47 -10.57
N LYS A 60 8.97 -0.85 -10.52
CA LYS A 60 8.16 -1.80 -11.29
C LYS A 60 6.75 -1.99 -10.76
N LEU A 61 6.56 -1.78 -9.46
CA LEU A 61 5.27 -1.92 -8.78
C LEU A 61 4.97 -0.70 -7.93
N ILE A 62 3.72 -0.21 -8.02
CA ILE A 62 3.20 0.88 -7.20
C ILE A 62 1.83 0.48 -6.68
N ASN A 63 1.66 0.45 -5.36
CA ASN A 63 0.37 0.30 -4.73
C ASN A 63 -0.22 1.68 -4.45
N VAL A 64 -1.45 1.93 -4.89
CA VAL A 64 -2.24 3.12 -4.59
C VAL A 64 -3.50 2.65 -3.86
N ALA A 65 -3.63 3.00 -2.58
CA ALA A 65 -4.80 2.66 -1.78
C ALA A 65 -5.44 3.92 -1.19
N LYS A 66 -6.77 3.92 -1.06
CA LYS A 66 -7.53 5.03 -0.49
C LYS A 66 -8.26 4.58 0.77
N TYR A 67 -8.23 5.43 1.78
CA TYR A 67 -8.92 5.23 3.05
C TYR A 67 -9.65 6.51 3.44
N GLU A 68 -10.71 6.36 4.24
CA GLU A 68 -11.55 7.46 4.72
C GLU A 68 -10.84 8.35 5.75
N SER A 69 -9.94 7.78 6.58
CA SER A 69 -9.17 8.51 7.59
C SER A 69 -7.90 7.79 7.99
N LEU A 70 -6.90 8.52 8.49
CA LEU A 70 -5.64 7.94 8.98
C LEU A 70 -5.90 7.02 10.19
N ALA A 71 -6.82 7.39 11.08
CA ALA A 71 -7.17 6.60 12.25
C ALA A 71 -7.72 5.20 11.89
N GLN A 72 -8.60 5.10 10.89
CA GLN A 72 -9.12 3.81 10.41
C GLN A 72 -8.02 2.97 9.74
N PHE A 73 -7.13 3.60 8.96
CA PHE A 73 -5.95 2.90 8.42
C PHE A 73 -5.04 2.34 9.52
N GLU A 74 -4.75 3.14 10.55
CA GLU A 74 -3.95 2.70 11.69
C GLU A 74 -4.64 1.54 12.42
N ALA A 75 -5.95 1.63 12.68
CA ALA A 75 -6.71 0.55 13.29
C ALA A 75 -6.64 -0.75 12.47
N ALA A 76 -6.82 -0.66 11.15
CA ALA A 76 -6.73 -1.79 10.23
C ALA A 76 -5.34 -2.44 10.23
N THR A 77 -4.28 -1.63 10.24
CA THR A 77 -2.90 -2.13 10.19
C THR A 77 -2.39 -2.66 11.54
N HIS A 78 -3.01 -2.25 12.65
CA HIS A 78 -2.75 -2.81 13.98
C HIS A 78 -3.54 -4.09 14.28
N ASP A 79 -4.49 -4.50 13.42
CA ASP A 79 -5.22 -5.77 13.60
C ASP A 79 -4.22 -6.94 13.69
N PRO A 80 -4.24 -7.75 14.76
CA PRO A 80 -3.33 -8.88 14.93
C PRO A 80 -3.36 -9.89 13.78
N LYS A 81 -4.52 -10.11 13.15
CA LYS A 81 -4.66 -10.98 11.98
C LYS A 81 -3.92 -10.40 10.78
N TYR A 82 -4.01 -9.09 10.58
CA TYR A 82 -3.27 -8.42 9.52
C TYR A 82 -1.76 -8.48 9.77
N ARG A 83 -1.31 -8.24 11.00
CA ARG A 83 0.12 -8.31 11.37
C ARG A 83 0.69 -9.72 11.22
N ALA A 84 -0.02 -10.75 11.68
CA ALA A 84 0.39 -12.14 11.52
C ALA A 84 0.45 -12.56 10.04
N ASN A 85 -0.50 -12.09 9.21
CA ASN A 85 -0.47 -12.31 7.77
C ASN A 85 0.73 -11.61 7.13
N LEU A 86 1.02 -10.35 7.49
CA LEU A 86 2.20 -9.61 7.02
C LEU A 86 3.53 -10.30 7.33
N GLU A 87 3.70 -10.79 8.56
CA GLU A 87 4.95 -11.45 9.00
C GLU A 87 5.25 -12.72 8.20
N LYS A 88 4.21 -13.44 7.78
CA LYS A 88 4.34 -14.63 6.93
C LYS A 88 5.04 -14.34 5.60
N TYR A 89 4.82 -13.15 5.02
CA TYR A 89 5.37 -12.77 3.72
C TYR A 89 6.63 -11.89 3.84
N ALA A 90 6.84 -11.23 4.98
CA ALA A 90 8.02 -10.39 5.22
C ALA A 90 9.32 -11.19 5.42
N SER A 91 9.24 -12.48 5.78
CA SER A 91 10.41 -13.26 6.20
C SER A 91 11.26 -13.86 5.06
N ALA A 92 10.78 -13.80 3.81
CA ALA A 92 11.44 -14.46 2.67
C ALA A 92 11.77 -13.52 1.49
N SER A 93 11.49 -12.22 1.61
CA SER A 93 11.54 -11.29 0.48
C SER A 93 12.73 -10.34 0.55
N THR A 94 13.35 -10.02 -0.59
CA THR A 94 14.49 -9.08 -0.66
C THR A 94 14.10 -7.65 -1.03
N TRP A 95 12.83 -7.41 -1.39
CA TRP A 95 12.31 -6.11 -1.78
C TRP A 95 12.18 -5.11 -0.63
N LYS A 96 12.20 -3.82 -0.96
CA LYS A 96 12.02 -2.71 -0.02
C LYS A 96 10.80 -1.86 -0.40
N ALA A 97 9.91 -1.62 0.56
CA ALA A 97 8.80 -0.68 0.38
C ALA A 97 9.16 0.73 0.87
N HIS A 98 8.80 1.73 0.07
CA HIS A 98 8.82 3.13 0.44
C HIS A 98 7.39 3.63 0.53
N ARG A 99 6.97 3.97 1.75
CA ARG A 99 5.57 4.26 2.10
C ARG A 99 5.37 5.76 2.24
N GLY A 100 4.23 6.26 1.80
CA GLY A 100 3.84 7.65 2.05
C GLY A 100 2.33 7.84 2.11
N PHE A 101 1.95 8.96 2.74
CA PHE A 101 0.58 9.39 2.96
C PHE A 101 0.36 10.69 2.19
N TYR A 102 -0.66 10.72 1.32
CA TYR A 102 -0.83 11.79 0.35
C TYR A 102 -2.28 12.28 0.32
N ARG A 103 -2.45 13.55 -0.02
CA ARG A 103 -3.72 14.12 -0.49
C ARG A 103 -3.57 14.53 -1.95
N THR A 104 -4.67 14.58 -2.69
CA THR A 104 -4.66 15.04 -4.08
C THR A 104 -4.30 16.53 -4.11
N ALA A 105 -3.12 16.86 -4.65
CA ALA A 105 -2.67 18.24 -4.78
C ALA A 105 -3.29 18.96 -5.98
N ALA A 106 -3.66 18.21 -7.04
CA ALA A 106 -4.34 18.72 -8.23
C ALA A 106 -5.10 17.57 -8.92
N LYS A 107 -6.24 17.87 -9.54
CA LYS A 107 -7.05 16.94 -10.34
C LYS A 107 -7.69 17.70 -11.51
N PHE A 108 -7.80 17.04 -12.66
CA PHE A 108 -8.63 17.46 -13.78
C PHE A 108 -9.81 16.49 -13.90
N ASP A 109 -10.95 16.99 -14.35
CA ASP A 109 -12.17 16.21 -14.57
C ASP A 109 -12.28 15.70 -16.02
#